data_AF-A0A2P8D2Y0-F1
#
_entry.id   AF-A0A2P8D2Y0-F1
#
_cell.length_a   1.000
_cell.length_b   1.000
_cell.length_c   1.000
_cell.angle_alpha   90.00
_cell.angle_beta   90.00
_cell.angle_gamma   90.00
#
_symmetry.space_group_name_H-M   'P 1'
#
loop_
_entity.id
_entity.type
_entity.pdbx_description
1 polymer ?
#
loop_
_entity_poly.entity_id
_entity_poly.type
_entity_poly.pdbx_seq_one_letter_code
_entity_poly.pdbx_strand_id
1 'polypeptide(L)'
;MQSNQVKVLKIMKITLSMALLLSCTIVYAQTGKNFPAEIKALIEADASSLMQHEVKAGDGYNSYRTALKLEGFAVSYMVSGVVGNILSADYVKRGDAATMDTIYDRFNEIPFLVFDSKDRPGLIKKNETTIVRKIVLKSRDTGKTVLTATLDDTGAIRFLFSRMG
;
A
#
# COMPACT_ATOMS: atom_id res chain seq x y z
N MET A 1 -35.43 -18.31 -41.83
CA MET A 1 -34.47 -18.89 -40.87
C MET A 1 -33.27 -17.97 -40.50
N GLN A 2 -33.32 -16.65 -40.72
CA GLN A 2 -32.21 -15.73 -40.39
C GLN A 2 -32.35 -15.00 -39.02
N SER A 3 -33.51 -15.10 -38.35
CA SER A 3 -33.82 -14.33 -37.13
C SER A 3 -33.06 -14.77 -35.87
N ASN A 4 -32.70 -16.06 -35.75
CA ASN A 4 -32.10 -16.59 -34.52
C ASN A 4 -30.60 -16.33 -34.41
N GLN A 5 -29.86 -16.31 -35.52
CA GLN A 5 -28.41 -16.05 -35.53
C GLN A 5 -28.07 -14.61 -35.09
N VAL A 6 -28.89 -13.63 -35.48
CA VAL A 6 -28.68 -12.21 -35.12
C VAL A 6 -28.94 -11.95 -33.63
N LYS A 7 -29.91 -12.65 -33.02
CA LYS A 7 -30.21 -12.55 -31.59
C LYS A 7 -29.07 -13.13 -30.74
N VAL A 8 -28.53 -14.29 -31.12
CA VAL A 8 -27.41 -14.93 -30.41
C VAL A 8 -26.15 -14.05 -30.46
N LEU A 9 -25.83 -13.46 -31.62
CA LEU A 9 -24.68 -12.55 -31.75
C LEU A 9 -24.82 -11.28 -30.90
N LYS A 10 -26.03 -10.72 -30.77
CA LYS A 10 -26.30 -9.54 -29.93
C LYS A 10 -26.15 -9.86 -28.45
N ILE A 11 -26.68 -11.00 -27.98
CA ILE A 11 -26.55 -11.43 -26.60
C ILE A 11 -25.08 -11.69 -26.26
N MET A 12 -24.35 -12.41 -27.12
CA MET A 12 -22.93 -12.73 -26.90
C MET A 12 -22.04 -11.49 -26.79
N LYS A 13 -22.32 -10.44 -27.59
CA LYS A 13 -21.62 -9.15 -27.49
C LYS A 13 -21.92 -8.42 -26.18
N ILE A 14 -23.18 -8.42 -25.73
CA ILE A 14 -23.59 -7.76 -24.47
C ILE A 14 -22.97 -8.46 -23.27
N THR A 15 -22.95 -9.80 -23.24
CA THR A 15 -22.34 -10.56 -22.14
C THR A 15 -20.82 -10.33 -22.06
N LEU A 16 -20.15 -10.20 -23.21
CA LEU A 16 -18.71 -9.93 -23.25
C LEU A 16 -18.36 -8.51 -22.79
N SER A 17 -19.18 -7.51 -23.15
CA SER A 17 -19.03 -6.12 -22.66
C SER A 17 -19.28 -6.00 -21.17
N MET A 18 -20.24 -6.76 -20.61
CA MET A 18 -20.54 -6.74 -19.18
C MET A 18 -19.44 -7.41 -18.35
N ALA A 19 -18.84 -8.51 -18.84
CA ALA A 19 -17.69 -9.15 -18.18
C ALA A 19 -16.45 -8.23 -18.17
N LEU A 20 -16.23 -7.44 -19.23
CA LEU A 20 -15.13 -6.48 -19.32
C LEU A 20 -15.33 -5.24 -18.42
N LEU A 21 -16.59 -4.84 -18.17
CA LEU A 21 -16.92 -3.75 -17.25
C LEU A 21 -16.84 -4.18 -15.78
N LEU A 22 -17.22 -5.43 -15.46
CA LEU A 22 -17.10 -5.98 -14.11
C LEU A 22 -15.65 -6.20 -13.65
N SER A 23 -14.70 -6.45 -14.58
CA SER A 23 -13.28 -6.52 -14.25
C SER A 23 -12.67 -5.14 -13.98
N CYS A 24 -13.21 -4.06 -14.55
CA CYS A 24 -12.72 -2.69 -14.30
C CYS A 24 -13.19 -2.10 -12.95
N THR A 25 -14.26 -2.61 -12.35
CA THR A 25 -14.84 -2.01 -11.13
C THR A 25 -14.24 -2.51 -9.80
N ILE A 26 -13.41 -3.55 -9.81
CA ILE A 26 -12.95 -4.19 -8.55
C ILE A 26 -11.59 -3.67 -8.07
N VAL A 27 -10.79 -3.06 -8.94
CA VAL A 27 -9.43 -2.59 -8.59
C VAL A 27 -9.45 -1.33 -7.71
N TYR A 28 -10.48 -0.49 -7.84
CA TYR A 28 -10.60 0.77 -7.08
C TYR A 28 -10.98 0.59 -5.60
N ALA A 29 -11.40 -0.60 -5.18
CA ALA A 29 -11.92 -0.81 -3.82
C ALA A 29 -10.85 -1.23 -2.79
N GLN A 30 -9.60 -1.44 -3.21
CA GLN A 30 -8.52 -1.92 -2.33
C GLN A 30 -7.59 -0.80 -1.83
N THR A 31 -7.43 0.27 -2.60
CA THR A 31 -6.72 1.50 -2.20
C THR A 31 -7.64 2.69 -2.46
N GLY A 32 -7.86 3.54 -1.46
CA GLY A 32 -8.79 4.67 -1.56
C GLY A 32 -8.47 5.63 -2.71
N LYS A 33 -9.45 6.44 -3.12
CA LYS A 33 -9.30 7.40 -4.24
C LYS A 33 -8.15 8.40 -4.01
N ASN A 34 -7.83 8.70 -2.75
CA ASN A 34 -6.83 9.69 -2.37
C ASN A 34 -5.47 9.06 -2.02
N PHE A 35 -5.27 7.77 -2.29
CA PHE A 35 -4.09 7.03 -1.84
C PHE A 35 -2.74 7.72 -2.14
N PRO A 36 -2.47 8.25 -3.36
CA PRO A 36 -1.21 8.96 -3.62
C PRO A 36 -0.99 10.17 -2.71
N ALA A 37 -2.04 10.95 -2.46
CA ALA A 37 -1.98 12.14 -1.61
C ALA A 37 -1.82 11.77 -0.13
N GLU A 38 -2.50 10.72 0.33
CA GLU A 38 -2.39 10.19 1.70
C GLU A 38 -0.99 9.66 2.00
N ILE A 39 -0.41 8.90 1.07
CA ILE A 39 0.98 8.41 1.19
C ILE A 39 1.97 9.57 1.22
N LYS A 40 1.81 10.56 0.34
CA LYS A 40 2.66 11.76 0.33
C LYS A 40 2.58 12.51 1.66
N ALA A 41 1.38 12.73 2.19
CA ALA A 41 1.19 13.38 3.48
C ALA A 41 1.87 12.61 4.62
N LEU A 42 1.79 11.28 4.64
CA LEU A 42 2.46 10.45 5.65
C LEU A 42 3.99 10.47 5.54
N ILE A 43 4.54 10.53 4.32
CA ILE A 43 5.98 10.66 4.09
C ILE A 43 6.48 12.03 4.56
N GLU A 44 5.73 13.10 4.26
CA GLU A 44 6.13 14.50 4.50
C GLU A 44 5.77 15.04 5.89
N ALA A 45 4.88 14.36 6.63
CA ALA A 45 4.50 14.74 7.98
C ALA A 45 5.73 14.97 8.86
N ASP A 46 5.73 15.94 9.77
CA ASP A 46 6.74 16.03 10.82
C ASP A 46 6.37 15.13 12.02
N ALA A 47 7.32 14.84 12.91
CA ALA A 47 7.08 13.96 14.06
C ALA A 47 5.97 14.49 15.01
N SER A 48 5.91 15.81 15.22
CA SER A 48 4.90 16.45 16.09
C SER A 48 3.48 16.29 15.55
N SER A 49 3.30 16.40 14.23
CA SER A 49 2.00 16.28 13.55
C SER A 49 1.41 14.85 13.60
N LEU A 50 2.25 13.85 13.90
CA LEU A 50 1.85 12.45 14.03
C LEU A 50 1.39 12.07 15.45
N MET A 51 1.70 12.89 16.45
CA MET A 51 1.37 12.65 17.86
C MET A 51 0.05 13.34 18.25
N GLN A 52 -1.11 12.76 17.91
CA GLN A 52 -2.40 13.34 18.36
C GLN A 52 -2.78 12.90 19.77
N HIS A 53 -3.01 11.60 19.95
CA HIS A 53 -3.44 11.03 21.22
C HIS A 53 -2.59 9.82 21.53
N GLU A 54 -1.99 9.80 22.71
CA GLU A 54 -1.31 8.64 23.22
C GLU A 54 -2.34 7.53 23.47
N VAL A 55 -2.11 6.37 22.87
CA VAL A 55 -3.01 5.20 22.95
C VAL A 55 -2.44 4.16 23.91
N LYS A 56 -1.12 4.12 24.05
CA LYS A 56 -0.44 3.18 24.92
C LYS A 56 0.94 3.70 25.31
N ALA A 57 1.19 3.81 26.62
CA ALA A 57 2.52 3.89 27.19
C ALA A 57 2.98 2.49 27.59
N GLY A 58 4.23 2.16 27.29
CA GLY A 58 4.92 0.99 27.82
C GLY A 58 6.33 1.36 28.26
N ASP A 59 6.99 0.47 28.98
CA ASP A 59 8.38 0.68 29.39
C ASP A 59 9.26 0.81 28.14
N GLY A 60 9.70 2.04 27.86
CA GLY A 60 10.61 2.37 26.76
C GLY A 60 9.95 2.77 25.43
N TYR A 61 8.62 2.80 25.32
CA TYR A 61 7.93 3.30 24.12
C TYR A 61 6.55 3.90 24.41
N ASN A 62 6.18 4.91 23.62
CA ASN A 62 4.84 5.48 23.56
C ASN A 62 4.26 5.29 22.15
N SER A 63 3.01 4.85 22.07
CA SER A 63 2.27 4.72 20.81
C SER A 63 1.19 5.78 20.73
N TYR A 64 1.16 6.47 19.59
CA TYR A 64 0.23 7.55 19.28
C TYR A 64 -0.68 7.16 18.12
N ARG A 65 -1.95 7.56 18.21
CA ARG A 65 -2.84 7.62 17.06
C ARG A 65 -2.47 8.85 16.25
N THR A 66 -2.44 8.70 14.93
CA THR A 66 -2.15 9.80 14.02
C THR A 66 -3.46 10.41 13.50
N ALA A 67 -3.44 11.72 13.17
CA ALA A 67 -4.54 12.39 12.48
C ALA A 67 -4.65 11.96 11.01
N LEU A 68 -3.52 11.54 10.45
CA LEU A 68 -3.36 11.25 9.04
C LEU A 68 -3.96 9.89 8.73
N LYS A 69 -4.84 9.87 7.73
CA LYS A 69 -5.55 8.68 7.31
C LYS A 69 -4.87 8.08 6.09
N LEU A 70 -4.95 6.76 5.99
CA LEU A 70 -4.67 6.02 4.78
C LEU A 70 -5.81 5.02 4.62
N GLU A 71 -6.68 5.24 3.65
CA GLU A 71 -7.91 4.45 3.52
C GLU A 71 -7.59 2.96 3.30
N GLY A 72 -8.20 2.10 4.11
CA GLY A 72 -7.92 0.66 4.12
C GLY A 72 -6.74 0.24 5.01
N PHE A 73 -6.10 1.17 5.72
CA PHE A 73 -4.96 0.89 6.60
C PHE A 73 -5.18 1.45 8.01
N ALA A 74 -4.67 0.73 9.00
CA ALA A 74 -4.49 1.21 10.36
C ALA A 74 -3.12 1.87 10.49
N VAL A 75 -3.10 3.20 10.64
CA VAL A 75 -1.86 3.98 10.76
C VAL A 75 -1.48 4.12 12.24
N SER A 76 -0.21 3.86 12.56
CA SER A 76 0.34 3.92 13.92
C SER A 76 1.66 4.69 13.93
N TYR A 77 1.86 5.51 14.94
CA TYR A 77 3.14 6.16 15.20
C TYR A 77 3.67 5.78 16.57
N MET A 78 4.85 5.18 16.63
CA MET A 78 5.50 4.76 17.87
C MET A 78 6.78 5.57 18.07
N VAL A 79 6.97 6.06 19.29
CA VAL A 79 8.18 6.76 19.74
C VAL A 79 8.85 5.89 20.77
N SER A 80 10.10 5.50 20.52
CA SER A 80 10.87 4.67 21.45
C SER A 80 12.28 5.23 21.60
N GLY A 81 12.79 5.30 22.83
CA GLY A 81 14.20 5.63 23.09
C GLY A 81 15.18 4.58 22.56
N VAL A 82 14.73 3.32 22.41
CA VAL A 82 15.55 2.19 21.93
C VAL A 82 15.54 2.04 20.41
N VAL A 83 14.35 1.94 19.80
CA VAL A 83 14.20 1.69 18.34
C VAL A 83 13.91 2.94 17.51
N GLY A 84 13.87 4.12 18.13
CA GLY A 84 13.57 5.39 17.48
C GLY A 84 12.08 5.56 17.15
N ASN A 85 11.81 6.48 16.22
CA ASN A 85 10.46 6.83 15.80
C ASN A 85 10.03 5.98 14.60
N ILE A 86 8.91 5.26 14.73
CA ILE A 86 8.39 4.35 13.73
C ILE A 86 6.99 4.80 13.32
N LEU A 87 6.83 5.22 12.08
CA LEU A 87 5.52 5.37 11.45
C LEU A 87 5.25 4.13 10.59
N SER A 88 4.12 3.48 10.82
CA SER A 88 3.70 2.30 10.05
C SER A 88 2.22 2.38 9.68
N ALA A 89 1.85 1.67 8.62
CA ALA A 89 0.46 1.46 8.25
C ALA A 89 0.24 -0.01 7.92
N ASP A 90 -0.67 -0.67 8.64
CA ASP A 90 -1.02 -2.08 8.44
C ASP A 90 -2.34 -2.17 7.68
N TYR A 91 -2.37 -2.95 6.60
CA TYR A 91 -3.60 -3.14 5.82
C TYR A 91 -4.64 -3.86 6.68
N VAL A 92 -5.87 -3.33 6.74
CA VAL A 92 -6.90 -3.83 7.68
C VAL A 92 -7.54 -5.15 7.25
N LYS A 93 -7.23 -5.60 6.03
CA LYS A 93 -7.69 -6.87 5.45
C LYS A 93 -6.49 -7.75 5.17
N ARG A 94 -6.74 -9.03 4.92
CA ARG A 94 -5.74 -9.91 4.30
C ARG A 94 -5.50 -9.46 2.86
N GLY A 95 -4.25 -9.25 2.50
CA GLY A 95 -3.79 -8.92 1.16
C GLY A 95 -3.24 -10.13 0.40
N ASP A 96 -2.95 -9.89 -0.88
CA ASP A 96 -2.41 -10.86 -1.82
C ASP A 96 -1.54 -10.16 -2.88
N ALA A 97 -1.05 -10.93 -3.87
CA ALA A 97 -0.24 -10.39 -4.95
C ALA A 97 -0.99 -9.35 -5.80
N ALA A 98 -2.31 -9.50 -6.02
CA ALA A 98 -3.13 -8.55 -6.77
C ALA A 98 -3.32 -7.22 -6.02
N THR A 99 -3.45 -7.30 -4.70
CA THR A 99 -3.47 -6.13 -3.80
C THR A 99 -2.15 -5.38 -3.90
N MET A 100 -1.02 -6.09 -3.89
CA MET A 100 0.30 -5.49 -4.07
C MET A 100 0.53 -4.92 -5.48
N ASP A 101 -0.03 -5.52 -6.53
CA ASP A 101 -0.02 -4.96 -7.89
C ASP A 101 -0.78 -3.62 -7.91
N THR A 102 -1.95 -3.56 -7.28
CA THR A 102 -2.73 -2.32 -7.16
C THR A 102 -1.97 -1.24 -6.39
N ILE A 103 -1.34 -1.61 -5.27
CA ILE A 103 -0.49 -0.69 -4.48
C ILE A 103 0.70 -0.19 -5.30
N TYR A 104 1.35 -1.07 -6.06
CA TYR A 104 2.45 -0.71 -6.96
C TYR A 104 2.02 0.32 -7.99
N ASP A 105 0.89 0.10 -8.67
CA ASP A 105 0.35 1.03 -9.66
C ASP A 105 0.08 2.41 -9.04
N ARG A 106 -0.52 2.45 -7.85
CA ARG A 106 -0.75 3.71 -7.14
C ARG A 106 0.54 4.42 -6.73
N PHE A 107 1.57 3.70 -6.32
CA PHE A 107 2.86 4.31 -5.99
C PHE A 107 3.54 4.97 -7.19
N ASN A 108 3.30 4.47 -8.40
CA ASN A 108 3.83 5.08 -9.63
C ASN A 108 3.16 6.43 -9.97
N GLU A 109 2.03 6.78 -9.32
CA GLU A 109 1.39 8.10 -9.43
C GLU A 109 2.08 9.18 -8.58
N ILE A 110 3.06 8.81 -7.74
CA ILE A 110 3.75 9.70 -6.79
C ILE A 110 5.15 10.06 -7.34
N PRO A 111 5.70 11.26 -7.12
CA PRO A 111 7.03 11.66 -7.62
C PRO A 111 8.23 11.00 -6.91
N PHE A 112 8.17 9.69 -6.64
CA PHE A 112 9.26 8.88 -6.09
C PHE A 112 9.81 7.89 -7.13
N LEU A 113 10.95 7.28 -6.83
CA LEU A 113 11.43 6.09 -7.54
C LEU A 113 10.81 4.87 -6.87
N VAL A 114 10.17 4.00 -7.66
CA VAL A 114 9.48 2.80 -7.18
C VAL A 114 10.24 1.56 -7.63
N PHE A 115 10.51 0.64 -6.72
CA PHE A 115 11.21 -0.61 -7.00
C PHE A 115 10.44 -1.79 -6.41
N ASP A 116 10.10 -2.79 -7.23
CA ASP A 116 9.36 -3.98 -6.79
C ASP A 116 10.26 -5.22 -6.80
N SER A 117 10.14 -6.06 -5.78
CA SER A 117 10.83 -7.35 -5.70
C SER A 117 10.34 -8.34 -6.73
N LYS A 118 9.14 -8.15 -7.28
CA LYS A 118 8.60 -8.92 -8.41
C LYS A 118 9.55 -8.89 -9.62
N ASP A 119 10.12 -7.71 -9.91
CA ASP A 119 11.08 -7.53 -11.01
C ASP A 119 12.55 -7.53 -10.52
N ARG A 120 12.76 -7.31 -9.22
CA ARG A 120 14.09 -7.23 -8.60
C ARG A 120 14.17 -8.08 -7.33
N PRO A 121 14.27 -9.41 -7.45
CA PRO A 121 14.23 -10.32 -6.31
C PRO A 121 15.23 -9.99 -5.18
N GLY A 122 16.38 -9.39 -5.53
CA GLY A 122 17.40 -8.94 -4.56
C GLY A 122 16.96 -7.85 -3.57
N LEU A 123 15.75 -7.30 -3.71
CA LEU A 123 15.17 -6.39 -2.70
C LEU A 123 14.74 -7.11 -1.42
N ILE A 124 14.42 -8.40 -1.50
CA ILE A 124 14.15 -9.25 -0.34
C ILE A 124 15.48 -9.86 0.10
N LYS A 125 15.88 -9.56 1.33
CA LYS A 125 17.12 -10.06 1.92
C LYS A 125 16.93 -11.51 2.35
N LYS A 126 18.02 -12.29 2.36
CA LYS A 126 18.00 -13.72 2.76
C LYS A 126 17.42 -13.98 4.16
N ASN A 127 17.51 -12.99 5.06
CA ASN A 127 17.00 -13.09 6.43
C ASN A 127 15.52 -12.68 6.57
N GLU A 128 14.86 -12.24 5.50
CA GLU A 128 13.44 -11.86 5.48
C GLU A 128 12.59 -13.04 5.00
N THR A 129 12.64 -14.17 5.72
CA THR A 129 12.11 -15.46 5.25
C THR A 129 10.60 -15.52 5.08
N THR A 130 9.85 -14.63 5.73
CA THR A 130 8.38 -14.56 5.64
C THR A 130 7.89 -13.59 4.57
N ILE A 131 8.76 -12.72 4.04
CA ILE A 131 8.36 -11.70 3.07
C ILE A 131 8.31 -12.31 1.67
N VAL A 132 7.14 -12.27 1.04
CA VAL A 132 6.92 -12.80 -0.32
C VAL A 132 6.95 -11.73 -1.39
N ARG A 133 6.68 -10.46 -1.04
CA ARG A 133 6.84 -9.31 -1.95
C ARG A 133 7.22 -8.05 -1.19
N LYS A 134 8.05 -7.22 -1.80
CA LYS A 134 8.48 -5.93 -1.27
C LYS A 134 8.50 -4.87 -2.35
N ILE A 135 7.89 -3.72 -2.06
CA ILE A 135 7.99 -2.50 -2.88
C ILE A 135 8.72 -1.45 -2.05
N VAL A 136 9.72 -0.80 -2.65
CA VAL A 136 10.55 0.23 -2.02
C VAL A 136 10.37 1.54 -2.78
N LEU A 137 10.01 2.60 -2.06
CA LEU A 137 9.97 3.97 -2.56
C LEU A 137 11.22 4.71 -2.11
N LYS A 138 11.88 5.38 -3.05
CA LYS A 138 13.05 6.23 -2.80
C LYS A 138 12.84 7.66 -3.27
N SER A 139 13.33 8.61 -2.50
CA SER A 139 13.45 10.02 -2.92
C SER A 139 14.26 10.13 -4.21
N ARG A 140 13.76 10.89 -5.19
CA ARG A 140 14.49 11.18 -6.43
C ARG A 140 15.71 12.05 -6.16
N ASP A 141 15.60 12.97 -5.21
CA ASP A 141 16.65 13.95 -4.90
C ASP A 141 17.79 13.34 -4.09
N THR A 142 17.47 12.53 -3.08
CA THR A 142 18.47 12.01 -2.13
C THR A 142 18.81 10.53 -2.35
N GLY A 143 18.01 9.80 -3.12
CA GLY A 143 18.13 8.35 -3.28
C GLY A 143 17.82 7.55 -2.00
N LYS A 144 17.46 8.20 -0.88
CA LYS A 144 17.12 7.53 0.37
C LYS A 144 15.76 6.84 0.26
N THR A 145 15.64 5.68 0.90
CA THR A 145 14.34 5.02 1.08
C THR A 145 13.45 5.89 1.95
N VAL A 146 12.22 6.12 1.51
CA VAL A 146 11.20 6.88 2.25
C VAL A 146 10.03 6.00 2.70
N LEU A 147 9.77 4.91 1.99
CA LEU A 147 8.75 3.93 2.35
C LEU A 147 9.13 2.54 1.85
N THR A 148 8.84 1.53 2.65
CA THR A 148 8.86 0.11 2.25
C THR A 148 7.49 -0.49 2.49
N ALA A 149 6.90 -1.09 1.47
CA ALA A 149 5.70 -1.90 1.57
C ALA A 149 6.05 -3.38 1.44
N THR A 150 5.56 -4.23 2.34
CA THR A 150 5.80 -5.67 2.32
C THR A 150 4.50 -6.45 2.37
N LEU A 151 4.46 -7.56 1.64
CA LEU A 151 3.47 -8.64 1.79
C LEU A 151 4.22 -9.85 2.36
N ASP A 152 3.69 -10.44 3.43
CA ASP A 152 4.19 -11.69 4.00
C ASP A 152 3.37 -12.93 3.57
N ASP A 153 3.86 -14.11 3.91
CA ASP A 153 3.25 -15.41 3.62
C ASP A 153 1.88 -15.64 4.31
N THR A 154 1.56 -14.87 5.35
CA THR A 154 0.23 -14.87 6.00
C THR A 154 -0.78 -14.00 5.27
N GLY A 155 -0.32 -13.15 4.35
CA GLY A 155 -1.12 -12.16 3.65
C GLY A 155 -1.21 -10.82 4.37
N ALA A 156 -0.35 -10.56 5.35
CA ALA A 156 -0.29 -9.24 5.96
C ALA A 156 0.46 -8.26 5.04
N ILE A 157 -0.13 -7.08 4.83
CA ILE A 157 0.53 -5.98 4.13
C ILE A 157 0.88 -4.89 5.14
N ARG A 158 2.16 -4.51 5.18
CA ARG A 158 2.67 -3.47 6.07
C ARG A 158 3.46 -2.43 5.29
N PHE A 159 3.20 -1.17 5.58
CA PHE A 159 4.02 -0.04 5.16
C PHE A 159 4.87 0.43 6.34
N LEU A 160 6.15 0.62 6.10
CA LEU A 160 7.10 1.22 7.03
C LEU A 160 7.66 2.50 6.41
N PHE A 161 7.46 3.63 7.08
CA PHE A 161 7.90 4.93 6.61
C PHE A 161 9.26 5.24 7.21
N SER A 162 10.26 5.47 6.35
CA SER A 162 11.59 5.88 6.75
C SER A 162 11.59 7.39 6.97
N ARG A 163 11.78 7.79 8.23
CA ARG A 163 11.80 9.20 8.62
C ARG A 163 13.17 9.78 8.29
N MET A 164 13.22 10.83 7.47
CA MET A 164 14.43 11.62 7.30
C MET A 164 14.60 12.45 8.57
N GLY A 165 15.47 12.00 9.47
CA GLY A 165 15.99 12.83 10.55
C GLY A 165 16.94 13.89 10.03
#